data_AF-A0AAD2AH99-F1
#
_entry.id   AF-A0AAD2AH99-F1
#
_cell.length_a   1.000
_cell.length_b   1.000
_cell.length_c   1.000
_cell.angle_alpha   90.00
_cell.angle_beta   90.00
_cell.angle_gamma   90.00
#
_symmetry.space_group_name_H-M   'P 1'
#
loop_
_entity.id
_entity.type
_entity.pdbx_description
1 polymer ?
#
loop_
_entity_poly.entity_id
_entity_poly.type
_entity_poly.pdbx_seq_one_letter_code
_entity_poly.pdbx_strand_id
1 'polypeptide(L)'
;MVFQVFLNSIDWEHESYTEYKDLIALPIFAIFFPTVRFFLDRFVFEKLGRRIIFGKGMQVVENETAERRKKIRKFKESAWKFVYFLSAEILALLVTYNEPWFTNTKYFWVGPGNQVWPDQKYKLKLKGQYMYDGGFYTYSIFALIFWETRRSDFWASMGHHVATFILIVLSYKFRFARVGSVVLALHDASDVFLEVGKMSKYGGAETLASFSFVLFVLSWVLLRLIYYPFWVLWSTSYEVILTLDKEKHRLEAASVTMFDPILRMKISMKIDHKSRFSSLLHSLDNERTTRTNIQCRRLPWPSETNHHCRNGCRTGIKKRWMTCKSFHPSLLIVAMSSPSLHFLHHLSSKTLIGSLILPEFPFSGNSVEPSLGDNSCNIYALNHSDKLIMIALVQYSVTAERSHAVAKLLIGEQIIPERVLILDSVQSRNFRGKLSPDDVFAVKLETSLERRSSDTGYSPLIKGLDYFPSGSVVEGLAAALLSQCQLKKIKGTLFVSWPHFGVSVISLIKSLLLRDVFTGISTSSDVDLENEYLRFTRSKDRLDSELYT
;
A
#
# COMPACT_ATOMS: atom_id res chain seq x y z
N MET A 1 -41.73 17.85 19.64
CA MET A 1 -42.35 19.18 19.87
C MET A 1 -41.37 20.14 20.55
N VAL A 2 -40.82 19.83 21.74
CA VAL A 2 -39.86 20.70 22.46
C VAL A 2 -38.57 20.99 21.68
N PHE A 3 -37.98 19.98 21.02
CA PHE A 3 -36.76 20.16 20.22
C PHE A 3 -36.98 21.04 18.98
N GLN A 4 -38.15 20.91 18.33
CA GLN A 4 -38.52 21.74 17.18
C GLN A 4 -38.76 23.21 17.60
N VAL A 5 -39.40 23.42 18.75
CA VAL A 5 -39.62 24.75 19.33
C VAL A 5 -38.30 25.39 19.74
N PHE A 6 -37.37 24.63 20.31
CA PHE A 6 -36.03 25.10 20.63
C PHE A 6 -35.22 25.47 19.37
N LEU A 7 -35.20 24.62 18.34
CA LEU A 7 -34.51 24.93 17.08
C LEU A 7 -35.07 26.16 16.36
N ASN A 8 -36.39 26.37 16.45
CA ASN A 8 -37.06 27.55 15.89
C ASN A 8 -36.83 28.83 16.72
N SER A 9 -36.37 28.71 17.97
CA SER A 9 -36.05 29.87 18.83
C SER A 9 -34.65 30.42 18.60
N ILE A 10 -33.78 29.67 17.91
CA ILE A 10 -32.41 30.09 17.59
C ILE A 10 -32.46 30.92 16.31
N ASP A 11 -31.99 32.17 16.39
CA ASP A 11 -31.79 33.01 15.21
C ASP A 11 -30.53 32.59 14.45
N TRP A 12 -30.69 31.65 13.52
CA TRP A 12 -29.63 31.11 12.68
C TRP A 12 -29.01 32.14 11.72
N GLU A 13 -29.74 33.22 11.44
CA GLU A 13 -29.32 34.31 10.56
C GLU A 13 -28.61 35.43 11.34
N HIS A 14 -28.53 35.35 12.67
CA HIS A 14 -27.86 36.33 13.50
C HIS A 14 -26.39 36.51 13.13
N GLU A 15 -26.00 37.74 12.78
CA GLU A 15 -24.64 38.10 12.37
C GLU A 15 -23.81 38.68 13.53
N SER A 16 -22.68 38.07 13.84
CA SER A 16 -21.72 38.54 14.85
C SER A 16 -20.28 38.37 14.38
N TYR A 17 -19.35 39.13 14.98
CA TYR A 17 -17.92 38.92 14.75
C TYR A 17 -17.46 37.59 15.31
N THR A 18 -16.38 37.03 14.78
CA THR A 18 -15.77 35.82 15.35
C THR A 18 -15.22 36.10 16.73
N GLU A 19 -15.61 35.29 17.71
CA GLU A 19 -15.09 35.37 19.06
C GLU A 19 -14.36 34.08 19.44
N TYR A 20 -13.37 34.16 20.31
CA TYR A 20 -12.70 32.97 20.85
C TYR A 20 -13.66 32.05 21.60
N LYS A 21 -14.73 32.61 22.18
CA LYS A 21 -15.78 31.86 22.86
C LYS A 21 -16.51 30.90 21.92
N ASP A 22 -16.60 31.22 20.63
CA ASP A 22 -17.25 30.35 19.64
C ASP A 22 -16.53 28.99 19.53
N LEU A 23 -15.20 28.97 19.73
CA LEU A 23 -14.38 27.74 19.70
C LEU A 23 -14.66 26.79 20.87
N ILE A 24 -15.36 27.23 21.93
CA ILE A 24 -15.77 26.36 23.05
C ILE A 24 -16.74 25.28 22.57
N ALA A 25 -17.43 25.48 21.44
CA ALA A 25 -18.28 24.47 20.83
C ALA A 25 -17.49 23.28 20.23
N LEU A 26 -16.20 23.44 19.90
CA LEU A 26 -15.37 22.37 19.34
C LEU A 26 -15.29 21.11 20.23
N PRO A 27 -14.91 21.21 21.53
CA PRO A 27 -14.88 20.04 22.40
C PRO A 27 -16.26 19.40 22.59
N ILE A 28 -17.34 20.18 22.54
CA ILE A 28 -18.72 19.65 22.60
C ILE A 28 -18.97 18.74 21.40
N PHE A 29 -18.67 19.21 20.18
CA PHE A 29 -18.81 18.39 18.99
C PHE A 29 -17.84 17.20 18.98
N ALA A 30 -16.62 17.35 19.48
CA ALA A 30 -15.65 16.26 19.59
C ALA A 30 -16.10 15.12 20.51
N ILE A 31 -16.96 15.39 21.50
CA ILE A 31 -17.61 14.38 22.37
C ILE A 31 -18.92 13.87 21.76
N PHE A 32 -19.65 14.72 21.05
CA PHE A 32 -20.89 14.37 20.36
C PHE A 32 -20.66 13.27 19.31
N PHE A 33 -19.66 13.40 18.44
CA PHE A 33 -19.39 12.41 17.39
C PHE A 33 -19.12 10.99 17.88
N PRO A 34 -18.22 10.72 18.85
CA PRO A 34 -18.02 9.37 19.36
C PRO A 34 -19.28 8.80 20.01
N THR A 35 -20.07 9.65 20.68
CA THR A 35 -21.36 9.25 21.27
C THR A 35 -22.33 8.79 20.19
N VAL A 36 -22.55 9.59 19.15
CA VAL A 36 -23.42 9.21 18.02
C VAL A 36 -22.89 7.99 17.29
N ARG A 37 -21.57 7.89 17.06
CA ARG A 37 -20.95 6.71 16.45
C ARG A 37 -21.26 5.46 17.26
N PHE A 38 -21.09 5.50 18.59
CA PHE A 38 -21.36 4.37 19.47
C PHE A 38 -22.82 3.90 19.37
N PHE A 39 -23.79 4.83 19.39
CA PHE A 39 -25.20 4.50 19.22
C PHE A 39 -25.49 3.89 17.83
N LEU A 40 -25.03 4.53 16.76
CA LEU A 40 -25.25 4.03 15.40
C LEU A 40 -24.58 2.67 15.18
N ASP A 41 -23.36 2.48 15.71
CA ASP A 41 -22.62 1.24 15.64
C ASP A 41 -23.38 0.08 16.27
N ARG A 42 -24.02 0.31 17.43
CA ARG A 42 -24.72 -0.71 18.20
C ARG A 42 -26.11 -1.01 17.66
N PHE A 43 -26.87 0.01 17.26
CA PHE A 43 -28.28 -0.14 16.92
C PHE A 43 -28.55 -0.26 15.43
N VAL A 44 -27.71 0.35 14.58
CA VAL A 44 -27.97 0.50 13.14
C VAL A 44 -26.95 -0.26 12.30
N PHE A 45 -25.66 0.12 12.39
CA PHE A 45 -24.63 -0.39 11.49
C PHE A 45 -24.34 -1.88 11.68
N GLU A 46 -24.38 -2.39 12.91
CA GLU A 46 -24.23 -3.82 13.17
C GLU A 46 -25.38 -4.64 12.56
N LYS A 47 -26.64 -4.19 12.73
CA LYS A 47 -27.81 -4.88 12.16
C LYS A 47 -27.82 -4.82 10.63
N LEU A 48 -27.56 -3.64 10.06
CA LEU A 48 -27.48 -3.44 8.61
C LEU A 48 -26.33 -4.24 8.00
N GLY A 49 -25.14 -4.17 8.60
CA GLY A 49 -23.96 -4.90 8.13
C GLY A 49 -24.20 -6.41 8.12
N ARG A 50 -24.79 -6.97 9.18
CA ARG A 50 -25.15 -8.40 9.22
C ARG A 50 -26.17 -8.77 8.14
N ARG A 51 -27.22 -7.96 7.97
CA ARG A 51 -28.28 -8.21 6.98
C ARG A 51 -27.77 -8.13 5.54
N ILE A 52 -26.93 -7.13 5.22
CA ILE A 52 -26.42 -6.90 3.87
C ILE A 52 -25.33 -7.91 3.52
N ILE A 53 -24.42 -8.24 4.45
CA ILE A 53 -23.28 -9.12 4.19
C ILE A 53 -23.69 -10.60 4.17
N PHE A 54 -24.66 -11.02 4.98
CA PHE A 54 -25.03 -12.45 5.15
C PHE A 54 -26.42 -12.81 4.63
N GLY A 55 -27.25 -11.84 4.22
CA GLY A 55 -28.61 -12.10 3.75
C GLY A 55 -29.60 -12.53 4.85
N LYS A 56 -30.85 -12.84 4.46
CA LYS A 56 -31.93 -13.27 5.39
C LYS A 56 -31.74 -14.69 5.96
N GLY A 57 -30.81 -15.48 5.44
CA GLY A 57 -30.71 -16.92 5.73
C GLY A 57 -29.33 -17.33 6.22
N MET A 58 -29.01 -17.01 7.48
CA MET A 58 -28.07 -17.81 8.27
C MET A 58 -28.27 -17.42 9.74
N GLN A 59 -29.12 -18.18 10.44
CA GLN A 59 -29.09 -18.20 11.89
C GLN A 59 -27.69 -18.65 12.33
N VAL A 60 -27.12 -17.87 13.25
CA VAL A 60 -26.05 -18.20 14.19
C VAL A 60 -25.40 -19.57 13.95
N VAL A 61 -24.42 -19.61 13.04
CA VAL A 61 -23.38 -20.65 13.13
C VAL A 61 -22.38 -20.13 14.13
N GLU A 62 -22.29 -20.85 15.24
CA GLU A 62 -21.61 -20.54 16.52
C GLU A 62 -20.09 -20.30 16.42
N ASN A 63 -19.54 -20.26 15.21
CA ASN A 63 -18.17 -19.85 14.93
C ASN A 63 -18.14 -18.75 13.86
N GLU A 64 -18.37 -17.50 14.27
CA GLU A 64 -18.02 -16.35 13.44
C GLU A 64 -16.53 -16.44 13.10
N THR A 65 -16.21 -16.64 11.81
CA THR A 65 -14.82 -16.62 11.36
C THR A 65 -14.24 -15.21 11.56
N ALA A 66 -12.97 -15.10 11.96
CA ALA A 66 -12.31 -13.81 12.20
C ALA A 66 -12.43 -12.84 11.01
N GLU A 67 -12.44 -13.38 9.78
CA GLU A 67 -12.66 -12.63 8.55
C GLU A 67 -14.06 -12.00 8.45
N ARG A 68 -15.11 -12.68 8.93
CA ARG A 68 -16.47 -12.12 8.97
C ARG A 68 -16.54 -10.94 9.94
N ARG A 69 -15.99 -11.07 11.15
CA ARG A 69 -15.91 -9.96 12.13
C ARG A 69 -15.14 -8.77 11.56
N LYS A 70 -14.01 -9.02 10.90
CA LYS A 70 -13.20 -7.98 10.24
C LYS A 70 -13.97 -7.27 9.13
N LYS A 71 -14.76 -8.00 8.33
CA LYS A 71 -15.59 -7.45 7.26
C LYS A 71 -16.71 -6.56 7.81
N ILE A 72 -17.40 -7.01 8.87
CA ILE A 72 -18.41 -6.20 9.57
C ILE A 72 -17.77 -4.93 10.16
N ARG A 73 -16.61 -5.04 10.81
CA ARG A 73 -15.90 -3.88 11.38
C ARG A 73 -15.58 -2.84 10.32
N LYS A 74 -15.02 -3.25 9.17
CA LYS A 74 -14.74 -2.36 8.04
C LYS A 74 -16.00 -1.73 7.46
N PHE A 75 -17.10 -2.49 7.38
CA PHE A 75 -18.39 -1.95 6.96
C PHE A 75 -18.89 -0.87 7.93
N LYS A 76 -18.80 -1.10 9.24
CA LYS A 76 -19.19 -0.13 10.28
C LYS A 76 -18.33 1.14 10.21
N GLU A 77 -17.02 1.00 10.06
CA GLU A 77 -16.09 2.12 9.87
C GLU A 77 -16.47 2.97 8.65
N SER A 78 -16.80 2.33 7.52
CA SER A 78 -17.25 3.04 6.31
C SER A 78 -18.65 3.65 6.45
N ALA A 79 -19.58 2.96 7.12
CA ALA A 79 -20.93 3.48 7.36
C ALA A 79 -20.92 4.72 8.25
N TRP A 80 -20.07 4.76 9.28
CA TRP A 80 -19.87 5.95 10.09
C TRP A 80 -19.36 7.13 9.27
N LYS A 81 -18.33 6.92 8.44
CA LYS A 81 -17.77 7.95 7.56
C LYS A 81 -18.80 8.44 6.55
N PHE A 82 -19.59 7.53 5.96
CA PHE A 82 -20.69 7.89 5.08
C PHE A 82 -21.72 8.80 5.75
N VAL A 83 -22.19 8.43 6.97
CA VAL A 83 -23.17 9.25 7.70
C VAL A 83 -22.61 10.64 7.97
N TYR A 84 -21.36 10.73 8.44
CA TYR A 84 -20.72 12.02 8.66
C TYR A 84 -20.61 12.85 7.38
N PHE A 85 -20.01 12.33 6.31
CA PHE A 85 -19.81 13.10 5.08
C PHE A 85 -21.13 13.53 4.46
N LEU A 86 -22.16 12.68 4.51
CA LEU A 86 -23.49 13.04 4.03
C LEU A 86 -24.11 14.15 4.90
N SER A 87 -24.04 14.06 6.23
CA SER A 87 -24.58 15.10 7.10
C SER A 87 -23.81 16.41 7.01
N ALA A 88 -22.49 16.35 6.86
CA ALA A 88 -21.63 17.52 6.65
C ALA A 88 -21.96 18.21 5.33
N GLU A 89 -22.12 17.45 4.24
CA GLU A 89 -22.49 17.99 2.94
C GLU A 89 -23.88 18.62 2.95
N ILE A 90 -24.88 17.96 3.55
CA ILE A 90 -26.22 18.53 3.71
C ILE A 90 -26.16 19.81 4.53
N LEU A 91 -25.43 19.81 5.65
CA LEU A 91 -25.28 21.00 6.50
C LEU A 91 -24.60 22.15 5.73
N ALA A 92 -23.52 21.86 5.00
CA ALA A 92 -22.84 22.84 4.19
C ALA A 92 -23.76 23.43 3.12
N LEU A 93 -24.51 22.60 2.39
CA LEU A 93 -25.50 23.08 1.42
C LEU A 93 -26.58 23.94 2.09
N LEU A 94 -27.13 23.54 3.24
CA LEU A 94 -28.14 24.33 3.95
C LEU A 94 -27.62 25.70 4.41
N VAL A 95 -26.36 25.77 4.84
CA VAL A 95 -25.71 27.01 5.29
C VAL A 95 -25.36 27.92 4.13
N THR A 96 -24.92 27.34 3.01
CA THR A 96 -24.32 28.06 1.88
C THR A 96 -25.33 28.42 0.78
N TYR A 97 -26.34 27.59 0.51
CA TYR A 97 -27.17 27.67 -0.69
C TYR A 97 -27.88 29.03 -0.88
N ASN A 98 -28.37 29.63 0.20
CA ASN A 98 -29.07 30.92 0.17
C ASN A 98 -28.14 32.12 0.29
N GLU A 99 -26.82 31.90 0.32
CA GLU A 99 -25.84 32.97 0.51
C GLU A 99 -25.28 33.46 -0.83
N PRO A 100 -25.02 34.77 -0.99
CA PRO A 100 -24.56 35.34 -2.25
C PRO A 100 -23.19 34.83 -2.68
N TRP A 101 -22.39 34.36 -1.72
CA TRP A 101 -21.06 33.81 -1.95
C TRP A 101 -21.07 32.35 -2.43
N PHE A 102 -22.24 31.69 -2.53
CA PHE A 102 -22.36 30.36 -3.13
C PHE A 102 -22.24 30.37 -4.67
N THR A 103 -22.49 31.50 -5.31
CA THR A 103 -22.43 31.63 -6.79
C THR A 103 -21.37 32.62 -7.25
N ASN A 104 -21.01 33.60 -6.42
CA ASN A 104 -20.02 34.61 -6.78
C ASN A 104 -18.96 34.78 -5.69
N THR A 105 -17.72 34.46 -6.07
CA THR A 105 -16.55 34.43 -5.19
C THR A 105 -16.17 35.79 -4.63
N LYS A 106 -16.56 36.90 -5.29
CA LYS A 106 -16.34 38.26 -4.77
C LYS A 106 -16.96 38.47 -3.39
N TYR A 107 -18.10 37.81 -3.12
CA TYR A 107 -18.80 37.92 -1.84
C TYR A 107 -18.17 37.08 -0.71
N PHE A 108 -17.11 36.31 -1.00
CA PHE A 108 -16.23 35.82 0.04
C PHE A 108 -15.58 36.99 0.79
N TRP A 109 -15.16 38.01 0.05
CA TRP A 109 -14.38 39.15 0.57
C TRP A 109 -15.23 40.37 0.88
N VAL A 110 -16.40 40.49 0.25
CA VAL A 110 -17.33 41.61 0.45
C VAL A 110 -18.64 41.11 1.06
N GLY A 111 -19.08 41.72 2.16
CA GLY A 111 -20.36 41.45 2.81
C GLY A 111 -21.40 42.55 2.57
N PRO A 112 -22.62 42.38 3.09
CA PRO A 112 -23.65 43.41 3.03
C PRO A 112 -23.24 44.68 3.78
N GLY A 113 -23.60 45.85 3.23
CA GLY A 113 -23.21 47.16 3.75
C GLY A 113 -21.73 47.48 3.46
N ASN A 114 -21.03 48.04 4.44
CA ASN A 114 -19.60 48.41 4.34
C ASN A 114 -18.66 47.30 4.84
N GLN A 115 -19.11 46.04 4.91
CA GLN A 115 -18.29 44.92 5.40
C GLN A 115 -17.30 44.48 4.32
N VAL A 116 -16.00 44.61 4.60
CA VAL A 116 -14.92 44.14 3.73
C VAL A 116 -13.96 43.32 4.58
N TRP A 117 -13.48 42.20 4.04
CA TRP A 117 -12.47 41.38 4.70
C TRP A 117 -11.22 42.23 5.02
N PRO A 118 -10.66 42.15 6.24
CA PRO A 118 -10.93 41.17 7.30
C PRO A 118 -12.12 41.50 8.23
N ASP A 119 -12.73 42.68 8.17
CA ASP A 119 -13.80 43.13 9.08
C ASP A 119 -15.21 42.69 8.65
N GLN A 120 -15.41 41.37 8.64
CA GLN A 120 -16.69 40.74 8.30
C GLN A 120 -17.34 40.06 9.50
N LYS A 121 -18.67 40.10 9.53
CA LYS A 121 -19.50 39.31 10.45
C LYS A 121 -19.90 37.98 9.80
N TYR A 122 -20.16 36.99 10.65
CA TYR A 122 -20.66 35.69 10.24
C TYR A 122 -21.98 35.37 10.91
N LYS A 123 -22.85 34.74 10.13
CA LYS A 123 -24.11 34.18 10.58
C LYS A 123 -23.86 33.01 11.52
N LEU A 124 -24.73 32.84 12.50
CA LEU A 124 -24.64 31.76 13.49
C LEU A 124 -24.60 30.38 12.83
N LYS A 125 -25.37 30.17 11.74
CA LYS A 125 -25.35 28.92 10.96
C LYS A 125 -23.97 28.56 10.39
N LEU A 126 -23.20 29.55 9.91
CA LEU A 126 -21.84 29.35 9.38
C LEU A 126 -20.85 29.04 10.50
N LYS A 127 -20.96 29.74 11.64
CA LYS A 127 -20.18 29.41 12.84
C LYS A 127 -20.46 27.97 13.28
N GLY A 128 -21.73 27.58 13.34
CA GLY A 128 -22.17 26.23 13.71
C GLY A 128 -21.57 25.15 12.80
N GLN A 129 -21.61 25.33 11.48
CA GLN A 129 -20.98 24.40 10.53
C GLN A 129 -19.47 24.27 10.78
N TYR A 130 -18.75 25.37 10.98
CA TYR A 130 -17.32 25.34 11.27
C TYR A 130 -16.98 24.58 12.56
N MET A 131 -17.80 24.73 13.60
CA MET A 131 -17.61 23.99 14.85
C MET A 131 -17.96 22.50 14.70
N TYR A 132 -18.97 22.19 13.89
CA TYR A 132 -19.33 20.82 13.54
C TYR A 132 -18.18 20.11 12.80
N ASP A 133 -17.67 20.70 11.72
CA ASP A 133 -16.58 20.14 10.93
C ASP A 133 -15.30 20.07 11.77
N GLY A 134 -14.94 21.16 12.45
CA GLY A 134 -13.76 21.21 13.32
C GLY A 134 -13.81 20.16 14.44
N GLY A 135 -14.97 19.99 15.09
CA GLY A 135 -15.16 18.98 16.13
C GLY A 135 -15.03 17.55 15.61
N PHE A 136 -15.49 17.27 14.39
CA PHE A 136 -15.30 15.97 13.76
C PHE A 136 -13.83 15.69 13.46
N TYR A 137 -13.08 16.67 12.94
CA TYR A 137 -11.66 16.49 12.66
C TYR A 137 -10.86 16.33 13.97
N THR A 138 -11.21 17.04 15.04
CA THR A 138 -10.65 16.80 16.39
C THR A 138 -10.94 15.36 16.86
N TYR A 139 -12.20 14.95 16.83
CA TYR A 139 -12.60 13.59 17.17
C TYR A 139 -11.84 12.54 16.34
N SER A 140 -11.72 12.76 15.04
CA SER A 140 -11.11 11.82 14.10
C SER A 140 -9.61 11.62 14.36
N ILE A 141 -8.91 12.66 14.83
CA ILE A 141 -7.50 12.52 15.28
C ILE A 141 -7.42 11.56 16.46
N PHE A 142 -8.25 11.74 17.50
CA PHE A 142 -8.29 10.83 18.65
C PHE A 142 -8.74 9.42 18.24
N ALA A 143 -9.75 9.31 17.38
CA ALA A 143 -10.24 8.04 16.88
C ALA A 143 -9.17 7.29 16.10
N LEU A 144 -8.37 7.97 15.27
CA LEU A 144 -7.26 7.35 14.55
C LEU A 144 -6.19 6.82 15.52
N ILE A 145 -5.87 7.54 16.59
CA ILE A 145 -4.85 7.12 17.58
C ILE A 145 -5.32 5.91 18.40
N PHE A 146 -6.57 5.94 18.89
CA PHE A 146 -7.03 5.03 19.94
C PHE A 146 -8.08 3.98 19.49
N TRP A 147 -8.84 4.23 18.42
CA TRP A 147 -10.01 3.42 18.06
C TRP A 147 -9.90 2.72 16.70
N GLU A 148 -9.37 3.40 15.69
CA GLU A 148 -9.36 2.93 14.31
C GLU A 148 -8.20 1.95 14.05
N THR A 149 -8.43 0.98 13.17
CA THR A 149 -7.39 0.00 12.82
C THR A 149 -6.22 0.69 12.11
N ARG A 150 -5.00 0.60 12.66
CA ARG A 150 -3.78 1.12 12.03
C ARG A 150 -3.53 0.46 10.67
N ARG A 151 -3.58 1.26 9.60
CA ARG A 151 -3.28 0.85 8.22
C ARG A 151 -1.92 1.41 7.78
N SER A 152 -1.33 0.89 6.72
CA SER A 152 -0.04 1.33 6.16
C SER A 152 0.00 2.81 5.75
N ASP A 153 -1.15 3.43 5.49
CA ASP A 153 -1.33 4.86 5.19
C ASP A 153 -1.69 5.71 6.43
N PHE A 154 -1.52 5.16 7.63
CA PHE A 154 -1.88 5.83 8.89
C PHE A 154 -1.27 7.23 9.03
N TRP A 155 0.03 7.38 8.80
CA TRP A 155 0.71 8.67 9.00
C TRP A 155 0.27 9.74 8.00
N ALA A 156 0.02 9.34 6.75
CA ALA A 156 -0.52 10.24 5.73
C ALA A 156 -1.96 10.68 6.09
N SER A 157 -2.79 9.74 6.54
CA SER A 157 -4.15 10.05 7.01
C SER A 157 -4.13 10.95 8.25
N MET A 158 -3.28 10.65 9.24
CA MET A 158 -3.11 11.46 10.44
C MET A 158 -2.67 12.89 10.10
N GLY A 159 -1.64 13.03 9.25
CA GLY A 159 -1.16 14.33 8.77
C GLY A 159 -2.26 15.12 8.08
N HIS A 160 -3.11 14.47 7.27
CA HIS A 160 -4.26 15.12 6.65
C HIS A 160 -5.29 15.65 7.65
N HIS A 161 -5.64 14.88 8.69
CA HIS A 161 -6.62 15.30 9.70
C HIS A 161 -6.07 16.44 10.55
N VAL A 162 -4.80 16.35 10.97
CA VAL A 162 -4.12 17.41 11.73
C VAL A 162 -4.02 18.69 10.88
N ALA A 163 -3.58 18.59 9.63
CA ALA A 163 -3.51 19.74 8.73
C ALA A 163 -4.89 20.37 8.49
N THR A 164 -5.93 19.55 8.31
CA THR A 164 -7.31 20.05 8.13
C THR A 164 -7.83 20.76 9.36
N PHE A 165 -7.61 20.19 10.56
CA PHE A 165 -8.00 20.82 11.80
C PHE A 165 -7.30 22.17 12.00
N ILE A 166 -5.98 22.24 11.77
CA ILE A 166 -5.21 23.48 11.83
C ILE A 166 -5.75 24.51 10.83
N LEU A 167 -6.04 24.09 9.59
CA LEU A 167 -6.63 24.96 8.57
C LEU A 167 -8.02 25.48 8.97
N ILE A 168 -8.87 24.68 9.60
CA ILE A 168 -10.19 25.12 10.09
C ILE A 168 -10.01 26.18 11.17
N VAL A 169 -9.15 25.93 12.16
CA VAL A 169 -8.90 26.88 13.26
C VAL A 169 -8.27 28.18 12.77
N LEU A 170 -7.26 28.11 11.90
CA LEU A 170 -6.62 29.30 11.33
C LEU A 170 -7.58 30.03 10.38
N SER A 171 -8.35 29.32 9.55
CA SER A 171 -9.41 29.91 8.71
C SER A 171 -10.40 30.70 9.56
N TYR A 172 -10.79 30.15 10.71
CA TYR A 172 -11.71 30.83 11.62
C TYR A 172 -11.08 32.08 12.27
N LYS A 173 -9.83 31.98 12.73
CA LYS A 173 -9.09 33.11 13.34
C LYS A 173 -8.83 34.25 12.36
N PHE A 174 -8.44 33.94 11.13
CA PHE A 174 -8.17 34.93 10.08
C PHE A 174 -9.42 35.33 9.29
N ARG A 175 -10.61 34.91 9.73
CA ARG A 175 -11.88 35.29 9.10
C ARG A 175 -11.92 34.91 7.60
N PHE A 176 -11.52 33.68 7.28
CA PHE A 176 -11.72 33.04 5.97
C PHE A 176 -12.93 32.08 5.97
N ALA A 177 -13.90 32.25 6.89
CA ALA A 177 -14.92 31.24 7.13
C ALA A 177 -15.84 30.99 5.91
N ARG A 178 -16.17 32.03 5.14
CA ARG A 178 -17.01 31.89 3.94
C ARG A 178 -16.33 31.01 2.89
N VAL A 179 -15.07 31.30 2.58
CA VAL A 179 -14.27 30.52 1.63
C VAL A 179 -14.09 29.09 2.13
N GLY A 180 -13.65 28.94 3.39
CA GLY A 180 -13.33 27.61 3.89
C GLY A 180 -14.56 26.72 4.07
N SER A 181 -15.78 27.27 4.23
CA SER A 181 -17.02 26.49 4.13
C SER A 181 -17.19 25.84 2.76
N VAL A 182 -16.95 26.60 1.67
CA VAL A 182 -16.99 26.06 0.30
C VAL A 182 -15.88 25.03 0.09
N VAL A 183 -14.68 25.29 0.62
CA VAL A 183 -13.57 24.33 0.58
C VAL A 183 -13.96 23.01 1.24
N LEU A 184 -14.55 23.04 2.44
CA LEU A 184 -14.98 21.84 3.16
C LEU A 184 -16.01 21.04 2.35
N ALA A 185 -17.04 21.70 1.80
CA ALA A 185 -18.05 21.06 0.95
C ALA A 185 -17.44 20.42 -0.32
N LEU A 186 -16.65 21.18 -1.09
CA LEU A 186 -16.01 20.67 -2.31
C LEU A 186 -15.10 19.46 -2.05
N HIS A 187 -14.42 19.46 -0.90
CA HIS A 187 -13.62 18.32 -0.52
C HIS A 187 -14.50 17.14 -0.07
N ASP A 188 -15.47 17.32 0.82
CA ASP A 188 -16.17 16.22 1.47
C ASP A 188 -17.23 15.54 0.58
N ALA A 189 -17.84 16.28 -0.35
CA ALA A 189 -18.88 15.77 -1.28
C ALA A 189 -18.49 14.48 -2.03
N SER A 190 -17.27 14.42 -2.58
CA SER A 190 -16.81 13.23 -3.31
C SER A 190 -16.63 12.01 -2.41
N ASP A 191 -16.29 12.21 -1.13
CA ASP A 191 -15.98 11.12 -0.20
C ASP A 191 -17.27 10.36 0.21
N VAL A 192 -18.47 10.97 0.05
CA VAL A 192 -19.78 10.31 0.20
C VAL A 192 -19.88 9.09 -0.74
N PHE A 193 -19.62 9.28 -2.04
CA PHE A 193 -19.70 8.21 -3.03
C PHE A 193 -18.65 7.11 -2.79
N LEU A 194 -17.47 7.50 -2.28
CA LEU A 194 -16.40 6.56 -1.94
C LEU A 194 -16.78 5.64 -0.79
N GLU A 195 -17.41 6.16 0.26
CA GLU A 195 -17.86 5.33 1.39
C GLU A 195 -19.05 4.43 1.01
N VAL A 196 -19.98 4.91 0.17
CA VAL A 196 -21.02 4.05 -0.42
C VAL A 196 -20.40 2.89 -1.19
N GLY A 197 -19.42 3.15 -2.07
CA GLY A 197 -18.74 2.12 -2.84
C GLY A 197 -18.06 1.06 -1.96
N LYS A 198 -17.39 1.49 -0.88
CA LYS A 198 -16.78 0.56 0.09
C LYS A 198 -17.84 -0.29 0.81
N MET A 199 -18.92 0.33 1.29
CA MET A 199 -20.03 -0.38 1.92
C MET A 199 -20.65 -1.42 0.97
N SER A 200 -20.87 -1.07 -0.30
CA SER A 200 -21.38 -1.99 -1.32
C SER A 200 -20.41 -3.15 -1.60
N LYS A 201 -19.09 -2.87 -1.68
CA LYS A 201 -18.08 -3.92 -1.87
C LYS A 201 -18.02 -4.87 -0.68
N TYR A 202 -18.14 -4.37 0.55
CA TYR A 202 -18.26 -5.22 1.74
C TYR A 202 -19.60 -5.98 1.75
N GLY A 203 -20.69 -5.37 1.28
CA GLY A 203 -21.98 -6.02 1.11
C GLY A 203 -22.06 -7.09 0.00
N GLY A 204 -21.06 -7.18 -0.88
CA GLY A 204 -21.08 -8.09 -2.03
C GLY A 204 -21.87 -7.57 -3.24
N ALA A 205 -22.35 -6.32 -3.20
CA ALA A 205 -23.06 -5.67 -4.29
C ALA A 205 -22.07 -5.04 -5.29
N GLU A 206 -21.47 -5.85 -6.16
CA GLU A 206 -20.39 -5.41 -7.05
C GLU A 206 -20.82 -4.36 -8.06
N THR A 207 -22.01 -4.45 -8.64
CA THR A 207 -22.55 -3.46 -9.57
C THR A 207 -22.67 -2.08 -8.93
N LEU A 208 -23.21 -2.02 -7.69
CA LEU A 208 -23.36 -0.77 -6.96
C LEU A 208 -22.00 -0.20 -6.54
N ALA A 209 -21.04 -1.06 -6.19
CA ALA A 209 -19.67 -0.64 -5.89
C ALA A 209 -18.99 -0.01 -7.11
N SER A 210 -19.11 -0.63 -8.29
CA SER A 210 -18.56 -0.09 -9.55
C SER A 210 -19.21 1.22 -9.95
N PHE A 211 -20.54 1.32 -9.86
CA PHE A 211 -21.27 2.55 -10.15
C PHE A 211 -20.86 3.70 -9.21
N SER A 212 -20.80 3.43 -7.90
CA SER A 212 -20.37 4.42 -6.90
C SER A 212 -18.92 4.85 -7.11
N PHE A 213 -18.05 3.94 -7.56
CA PHE A 213 -16.67 4.25 -7.91
C PHE A 213 -16.58 5.21 -9.11
N VAL A 214 -17.38 5.01 -10.16
CA VAL A 214 -17.44 5.92 -11.31
C VAL A 214 -17.90 7.32 -10.86
N LEU A 215 -18.99 7.39 -10.08
CA LEU A 215 -19.47 8.67 -9.53
C LEU A 215 -18.44 9.36 -8.65
N PHE A 216 -17.72 8.59 -7.82
CA PHE A 216 -16.62 9.12 -7.01
C PHE A 216 -15.52 9.73 -7.89
N VAL A 217 -15.09 9.05 -8.95
CA VAL A 217 -14.03 9.56 -9.84
C VAL A 217 -14.49 10.84 -10.54
N LEU A 218 -15.70 10.84 -11.11
CA LEU A 218 -16.27 12.00 -11.79
C LEU A 218 -16.40 13.20 -10.86
N SER A 219 -17.04 13.02 -9.70
CA SER A 219 -17.18 14.08 -8.69
C SER A 219 -15.83 14.57 -8.16
N TRP A 220 -14.88 13.67 -7.93
CA TRP A 220 -13.53 14.05 -7.47
C TRP A 220 -12.80 14.91 -8.49
N VAL A 221 -12.86 14.58 -9.79
CA VAL A 221 -12.25 15.39 -10.86
C VAL A 221 -12.93 16.76 -10.94
N LEU A 222 -14.26 16.79 -11.03
CA LEU A 222 -15.00 18.05 -11.15
C LEU A 222 -14.76 18.95 -9.94
N LEU A 223 -14.99 18.47 -8.73
CA LEU A 223 -14.98 19.30 -7.52
C LEU A 223 -13.55 19.69 -7.11
N ARG A 224 -12.62 18.74 -7.09
CA ARG A 224 -11.27 18.98 -6.53
C ARG A 224 -10.22 19.37 -7.57
N LEU A 225 -10.36 18.97 -8.85
CA LEU A 225 -9.41 19.34 -9.91
C LEU A 225 -9.88 20.50 -10.80
N ILE A 226 -11.18 20.79 -10.84
CA ILE A 226 -11.71 21.88 -11.66
C ILE A 226 -12.25 23.01 -10.77
N TYR A 227 -13.35 22.79 -10.04
CA TYR A 227 -13.97 23.87 -9.25
C TYR A 227 -13.03 24.44 -8.18
N TYR A 228 -12.36 23.59 -7.39
CA TYR A 228 -11.46 24.07 -6.35
C TYR A 228 -10.33 24.98 -6.87
N PRO A 229 -9.49 24.60 -7.86
CA PRO A 229 -8.41 25.47 -8.32
C PRO A 229 -8.87 26.67 -9.16
N PHE A 230 -9.84 26.51 -10.05
CA PHE A 230 -10.23 27.60 -10.95
C PHE A 230 -11.18 28.61 -10.31
N TRP A 231 -11.91 28.20 -9.28
CA TRP A 231 -12.90 29.05 -8.63
C TRP A 231 -12.43 29.52 -7.25
N VAL A 232 -12.06 28.58 -6.37
CA VAL A 232 -11.69 28.93 -4.98
C VAL A 232 -10.27 29.46 -4.88
N LEU A 233 -9.27 28.75 -5.44
CA LEU A 233 -7.88 29.24 -5.40
C LEU A 233 -7.69 30.51 -6.21
N TRP A 234 -8.43 30.70 -7.30
CA TRP A 234 -8.41 31.96 -8.03
C TRP A 234 -8.85 33.13 -7.13
N SER A 235 -9.94 32.96 -6.39
CA SER A 235 -10.44 33.97 -5.47
C SER A 235 -9.48 34.27 -4.32
N THR A 236 -8.91 33.24 -3.68
CA THR A 236 -7.95 33.43 -2.58
C THR A 236 -6.59 33.96 -3.01
N SER A 237 -6.19 33.76 -4.27
CA SER A 237 -4.92 34.28 -4.77
C SER A 237 -5.02 35.67 -5.42
N TYR A 238 -6.15 36.01 -6.08
CA TYR A 238 -6.29 37.28 -6.82
C TYR A 238 -7.29 38.24 -6.19
N GLU A 239 -8.52 37.79 -5.90
CA GLU A 239 -9.60 38.68 -5.43
C GLU A 239 -9.33 39.22 -4.01
N VAL A 240 -8.69 38.44 -3.15
CA VAL A 240 -8.31 38.91 -1.80
C VAL A 240 -7.25 40.02 -1.85
N ILE A 241 -6.30 39.95 -2.80
CA ILE A 241 -5.23 40.94 -2.91
C ILE A 241 -5.79 42.29 -3.39
N LEU A 242 -6.81 42.25 -4.25
CA LEU A 242 -7.49 43.44 -4.76
C LEU A 242 -8.38 44.12 -3.71
N THR A 243 -8.83 43.38 -2.71
CA THR A 243 -9.72 43.89 -1.65
C THR A 243 -8.96 44.36 -0.41
N LEU A 244 -7.71 43.94 -0.23
CA LEU A 244 -6.89 44.26 0.94
C LEU A 244 -6.13 45.58 0.79
N ASP A 245 -6.38 46.52 1.71
CA ASP A 245 -5.47 47.63 1.95
C ASP A 245 -4.28 47.15 2.79
N LYS A 246 -3.15 46.90 2.11
CA LYS A 246 -1.92 46.35 2.70
C LYS A 246 -1.28 47.25 3.74
N GLU A 247 -1.54 48.56 3.72
CA GLU A 247 -0.95 49.49 4.68
C GLU A 247 -1.66 49.40 6.04
N LYS A 248 -2.97 49.17 6.03
CA LYS A 248 -3.82 49.12 7.21
C LYS A 248 -3.83 47.74 7.91
N HIS A 249 -3.70 46.64 7.14
CA HIS A 249 -3.88 45.26 7.63
C HIS A 249 -2.66 44.37 7.34
N ARG A 250 -1.50 44.71 7.94
CA ARG A 250 -0.22 44.01 7.69
C ARG A 250 -0.19 42.55 8.19
N LEU A 251 -0.87 42.24 9.29
CA LEU A 251 -0.90 40.89 9.86
C LEU A 251 -1.76 39.94 9.01
N GLU A 252 -2.87 40.46 8.50
CA GLU A 252 -3.81 39.74 7.65
C GLU A 252 -3.22 39.55 6.24
N ALA A 253 -2.46 40.53 5.73
CA ALA A 253 -1.67 40.38 4.51
C ALA A 253 -0.65 39.23 4.62
N ALA A 254 0.05 39.12 5.74
CA ALA A 254 0.98 38.01 6.00
C ALA A 254 0.26 36.66 6.20
N SER A 255 -0.98 36.68 6.67
CA SER A 255 -1.79 35.47 6.80
C SER A 255 -2.19 34.90 5.43
N VAL A 256 -2.59 35.74 4.46
CA VAL A 256 -2.93 35.31 3.09
C VAL A 256 -1.74 34.62 2.41
N THR A 257 -0.54 35.20 2.53
CA THR A 257 0.67 34.63 1.93
C THR A 257 1.09 33.30 2.56
N MET A 258 0.73 33.05 3.82
CA MET A 258 0.94 31.77 4.50
C MET A 258 -0.16 30.74 4.20
N PHE A 259 -1.41 31.19 4.01
CA PHE A 259 -2.58 30.32 3.84
C PHE A 259 -2.61 29.65 2.46
N ASP A 260 -2.27 30.39 1.40
CA ASP A 260 -2.31 29.91 0.01
C ASP A 260 -1.39 28.71 -0.27
N PRO A 261 -0.12 28.68 0.18
CA PRO A 261 0.75 27.51 0.03
C PRO A 261 0.20 26.27 0.74
N ILE A 262 -0.42 26.43 1.91
CA ILE A 262 -0.95 25.30 2.69
C ILE A 262 -2.22 24.75 2.03
N LEU A 263 -3.09 25.61 1.50
CA LEU A 263 -4.26 25.19 0.70
C LEU A 263 -3.84 24.43 -0.57
N ARG A 264 -2.78 24.88 -1.24
CA ARG A 264 -2.20 24.22 -2.43
C ARG A 264 -1.52 22.90 -2.06
N MET A 265 -0.82 22.84 -0.93
CA MET A 265 -0.19 21.62 -0.40
C MET A 265 -1.23 20.54 -0.09
N LYS A 266 -2.43 20.90 0.39
CA LYS A 266 -3.51 19.96 0.67
C LYS A 266 -4.02 19.25 -0.59
N ILE A 267 -4.05 19.92 -1.75
CA ILE A 267 -4.26 19.26 -3.03
C ILE A 267 -3.12 18.27 -3.29
N SER A 268 -1.87 18.72 -3.18
CA SER A 268 -0.69 17.91 -3.49
C SER A 268 -0.61 16.64 -2.64
N MET A 269 -0.84 16.71 -1.32
CA MET A 269 -0.85 15.55 -0.43
C MET A 269 -1.96 14.53 -0.77
N LYS A 270 -3.14 15.01 -1.22
CA LYS A 270 -4.27 14.13 -1.55
C LYS A 270 -4.16 13.56 -2.98
N ILE A 271 -3.51 14.28 -3.90
CA ILE A 271 -3.08 13.77 -5.21
C ILE A 271 -2.00 12.70 -5.05
N ASP A 272 -1.02 12.91 -4.16
CA ASP A 272 0.08 11.97 -3.93
C ASP A 272 -0.40 10.67 -3.25
N HIS A 273 -1.37 10.77 -2.32
CA HIS A 273 -2.04 9.60 -1.73
C HIS A 273 -2.84 8.77 -2.75
N LYS A 274 -3.38 9.41 -3.80
CA LYS A 274 -4.14 8.76 -4.89
C LYS A 274 -3.28 8.42 -6.11
N SER A 275 -2.04 8.92 -6.22
CA SER A 275 -1.03 8.45 -7.19
C SER A 275 -0.66 6.97 -6.92
N ARG A 276 -0.78 6.52 -5.66
CA ARG A 276 -0.79 5.09 -5.27
C ARG A 276 -2.06 4.31 -5.66
N PHE A 277 -3.11 4.98 -6.12
CA PHE A 277 -4.28 4.37 -6.76
C PHE A 277 -4.13 4.41 -8.28
N SER A 278 -3.45 5.44 -8.79
CA SER A 278 -2.93 5.45 -10.15
C SER A 278 -1.88 4.37 -10.37
N SER A 279 -1.18 3.85 -9.35
CA SER A 279 -0.30 2.67 -9.49
C SER A 279 -1.09 1.35 -9.66
N LEU A 280 -2.35 1.30 -9.22
CA LEU A 280 -3.27 0.19 -9.51
C LEU A 280 -3.86 0.28 -10.93
N LEU A 281 -4.07 1.49 -11.47
CA LEU A 281 -4.43 1.70 -12.88
C LEU A 281 -3.22 1.64 -13.83
N HIS A 282 -2.03 2.07 -13.39
CA HIS A 282 -0.77 1.87 -14.10
C HIS A 282 -0.34 0.40 -14.12
N SER A 283 -0.85 -0.43 -13.21
CA SER A 283 -0.69 -1.89 -13.32
C SER A 283 -1.46 -2.48 -14.51
N LEU A 284 -2.34 -1.71 -15.16
CA LEU A 284 -3.02 -2.09 -16.41
C LEU A 284 -2.51 -1.32 -17.65
N ASP A 285 -1.67 -0.29 -17.48
CA ASP A 285 -1.23 0.58 -18.60
C ASP A 285 0.31 0.69 -18.75
N ASN A 286 1.10 0.11 -17.85
CA ASN A 286 2.56 0.15 -17.96
C ASN A 286 3.12 -0.96 -18.86
N GLU A 287 2.63 -1.00 -20.10
CA GLU A 287 3.18 -1.83 -21.19
C GLU A 287 4.27 -1.08 -22.00
N ARG A 288 4.71 0.12 -21.60
CA ARG A 288 5.72 0.87 -22.36
C ARG A 288 6.88 1.40 -21.51
N THR A 289 7.99 0.68 -21.64
CA THR A 289 9.36 1.20 -21.72
C THR A 289 10.00 1.72 -20.43
N THR A 290 10.58 0.81 -19.64
CA THR A 290 11.75 1.13 -18.81
C THR A 290 12.90 0.19 -19.17
N ARG A 291 13.86 0.70 -19.96
CA ARG A 291 15.18 0.10 -20.13
C ARG A 291 15.95 0.26 -18.82
N THR A 292 16.01 -0.78 -18.00
CA THR A 292 16.98 -0.88 -16.91
C THR A 292 18.30 -1.39 -17.47
N ASN A 293 19.34 -0.55 -17.41
CA ASN A 293 20.70 -0.92 -17.78
C ASN A 293 21.23 -2.04 -16.88
N ILE A 294 21.75 -3.10 -17.51
CA ILE A 294 22.38 -4.24 -16.86
C ILE A 294 23.88 -3.97 -16.79
N GLN A 295 24.48 -4.10 -15.60
CA GLN A 295 25.93 -4.17 -15.46
C GLN A 295 26.32 -5.54 -14.89
N CYS A 296 26.49 -6.52 -15.78
CA CYS A 296 27.10 -7.81 -15.44
C CYS A 296 28.62 -7.63 -15.32
N ARG A 297 29.17 -7.78 -14.10
CA ARG A 297 30.62 -8.01 -13.94
C ARG A 297 30.88 -9.50 -14.18
N ARG A 298 31.71 -9.83 -15.18
CA ARG A 298 32.51 -11.07 -15.14
C ARG A 298 33.63 -10.84 -14.13
N LEU A 299 33.77 -11.70 -13.13
CA LEU A 299 35.04 -11.83 -12.41
C LEU A 299 36.03 -12.61 -13.31
N PRO A 300 37.33 -12.29 -13.29
CA PRO A 300 38.30 -12.87 -14.21
C PRO A 300 38.57 -14.33 -13.87
N TRP A 301 38.72 -15.16 -14.90
CA TRP A 301 39.36 -16.48 -14.80
C TRP A 301 40.85 -16.29 -14.46
N PRO A 302 41.46 -17.10 -13.59
CA PRO A 302 42.89 -17.07 -13.39
C PRO A 302 43.56 -17.91 -14.48
N SER A 303 44.27 -17.24 -15.39
CA SER A 303 45.55 -17.64 -16.01
C SER A 303 45.65 -17.18 -17.46
N GLU A 304 46.49 -16.17 -17.71
CA GLU A 304 47.66 -16.23 -18.62
C GLU A 304 48.06 -14.83 -19.14
N THR A 305 49.27 -14.46 -18.73
CA THR A 305 50.32 -13.70 -19.44
C THR A 305 50.07 -12.28 -19.99
N ASN A 306 50.78 -11.34 -19.36
CA ASN A 306 51.52 -10.19 -19.90
C ASN A 306 51.16 -9.68 -21.32
N HIS A 307 50.73 -8.41 -21.41
CA HIS A 307 51.50 -7.35 -22.11
C HIS A 307 50.89 -5.96 -21.88
N HIS A 308 51.77 -4.96 -21.85
CA HIS A 308 51.54 -3.52 -21.72
C HIS A 308 50.38 -2.94 -22.53
N CYS A 309 49.71 -1.92 -21.98
CA CYS A 309 49.50 -0.66 -22.71
C CYS A 309 49.20 0.53 -21.78
N ARG A 310 50.05 1.56 -21.91
CA ARG A 310 49.96 2.90 -21.33
C ARG A 310 49.05 3.80 -22.20
N ASN A 311 48.50 4.84 -21.56
CA ASN A 311 48.02 6.12 -22.11
C ASN A 311 46.63 6.20 -22.78
N GLY A 312 45.75 7.00 -22.15
CA GLY A 312 45.32 8.29 -22.73
C GLY A 312 44.03 8.35 -23.58
N CYS A 313 43.14 9.24 -23.14
CA CYS A 313 42.20 10.08 -23.93
C CYS A 313 40.79 9.59 -24.29
N ARG A 314 39.84 10.37 -23.75
CA ARG A 314 38.75 11.12 -24.44
C ARG A 314 37.56 10.37 -25.03
N THR A 315 36.39 10.75 -24.51
CA THR A 315 35.11 11.01 -25.21
C THR A 315 34.80 10.12 -26.41
N GLY A 316 33.92 9.15 -26.19
CA GLY A 316 33.30 8.37 -27.24
C GLY A 316 32.71 7.10 -26.67
N ILE A 317 31.50 7.18 -26.12
CA ILE A 317 30.72 5.99 -25.77
C ILE A 317 30.28 5.33 -27.09
N LYS A 318 31.23 4.64 -27.73
CA LYS A 318 30.97 3.70 -28.82
C LYS A 318 30.35 2.46 -28.18
N LYS A 319 29.10 2.20 -28.57
CA LYS A 319 28.39 0.92 -28.48
C LYS A 319 29.37 -0.24 -28.71
N ARG A 320 29.63 -0.99 -27.66
CA ARG A 320 30.23 -2.33 -27.69
C ARG A 320 29.71 -3.04 -26.43
N TRP A 321 29.60 -4.37 -26.43
CA TRP A 321 28.90 -5.23 -25.44
C TRP A 321 27.39 -5.40 -25.78
N MET A 322 26.80 -6.58 -25.97
CA MET A 322 27.18 -7.98 -25.76
C MET A 322 26.44 -8.88 -26.76
N THR A 323 27.12 -9.92 -27.25
CA THR A 323 26.50 -11.12 -27.81
C THR A 323 25.71 -11.85 -26.71
N CYS A 324 24.40 -11.64 -26.61
CA CYS A 324 23.54 -12.34 -25.65
C CYS A 324 23.30 -13.79 -26.11
N LYS A 325 24.02 -14.74 -25.52
CA LYS A 325 23.63 -16.16 -25.57
C LYS A 325 22.49 -16.35 -24.57
N SER A 326 21.31 -16.74 -25.03
CA SER A 326 20.18 -17.09 -24.16
C SER A 326 20.37 -18.48 -23.57
N PHE A 327 20.15 -18.62 -22.26
CA PHE A 327 20.22 -19.88 -21.55
C PHE A 327 18.86 -20.57 -21.56
N HIS A 328 18.85 -21.85 -21.92
CA HIS A 328 17.65 -22.69 -21.94
C HIS A 328 17.83 -23.87 -20.97
N PRO A 329 17.78 -23.62 -19.65
CA PRO A 329 17.91 -24.69 -18.68
C PRO A 329 16.65 -25.58 -18.66
N SER A 330 16.86 -26.88 -18.51
CA SER A 330 15.77 -27.84 -18.30
C SER A 330 14.99 -27.57 -17.01
N LEU A 331 15.70 -27.08 -15.98
CA LEU A 331 15.13 -26.72 -14.69
C LEU A 331 15.83 -25.49 -14.12
N LEU A 332 15.05 -24.49 -13.69
CA LEU A 332 15.50 -23.36 -12.90
C LEU A 332 14.99 -23.49 -11.46
N ILE A 333 15.89 -23.56 -10.49
CA ILE A 333 15.58 -23.59 -9.06
C ILE A 333 15.83 -22.19 -8.49
N VAL A 334 14.82 -21.56 -7.91
CA VAL A 334 14.93 -20.26 -7.25
C VAL A 334 14.73 -20.45 -5.76
N ALA A 335 15.77 -20.21 -4.95
CA ALA A 335 15.71 -20.34 -3.51
C ALA A 335 15.68 -18.97 -2.83
N MET A 336 14.72 -18.79 -1.94
CA MET A 336 14.46 -17.54 -1.21
C MET A 336 14.35 -17.76 0.30
N SER A 337 13.94 -18.97 0.74
CA SER A 337 13.85 -19.28 2.17
C SER A 337 15.22 -19.55 2.79
N SER A 338 15.40 -19.19 4.06
CA SER A 338 16.66 -19.44 4.78
C SER A 338 17.09 -20.92 4.74
N PRO A 339 16.21 -21.91 4.98
CA PRO A 339 16.54 -23.34 4.84
C PRO A 339 17.02 -23.73 3.44
N SER A 340 16.36 -23.23 2.38
CA SER A 340 16.71 -23.58 0.99
C SER A 340 18.00 -22.94 0.52
N LEU A 341 18.25 -21.68 0.93
CA LEU A 341 19.51 -20.98 0.69
C LEU A 341 20.69 -21.71 1.34
N HIS A 342 20.54 -22.13 2.60
CA HIS A 342 21.60 -22.85 3.32
C HIS A 342 21.92 -24.19 2.65
N PHE A 343 20.90 -24.98 2.32
CA PHE A 343 21.10 -26.28 1.66
C PHE A 343 21.77 -26.15 0.30
N LEU A 344 21.27 -25.26 -0.57
CA LEU A 344 21.80 -25.11 -1.93
C LEU A 344 23.16 -24.41 -1.98
N HIS A 345 23.48 -23.58 -0.99
CA HIS A 345 24.83 -23.02 -0.83
C HIS A 345 25.87 -24.11 -0.53
N HIS A 346 25.50 -25.15 0.22
CA HIS A 346 26.41 -26.28 0.53
C HIS A 346 26.41 -27.39 -0.53
N LEU A 347 25.66 -27.24 -1.62
CA LEU A 347 25.68 -28.22 -2.70
C LEU A 347 27.07 -28.24 -3.36
N SER A 348 27.71 -29.42 -3.33
CA SER A 348 28.99 -29.71 -3.96
C SER A 348 28.75 -29.90 -5.46
N SER A 349 29.48 -29.18 -6.34
CA SER A 349 29.39 -29.17 -7.83
C SER A 349 28.68 -28.00 -8.56
N LYS A 350 28.54 -26.82 -7.95
CA LYS A 350 27.98 -25.63 -8.62
C LYS A 350 29.04 -24.71 -9.25
N THR A 351 28.77 -24.19 -10.45
CA THR A 351 29.60 -23.19 -11.14
C THR A 351 28.90 -21.84 -11.15
N LEU A 352 29.54 -20.75 -10.71
CA LEU A 352 28.92 -19.42 -10.70
C LEU A 352 28.87 -18.85 -12.12
N ILE A 353 27.66 -18.60 -12.65
CA ILE A 353 27.45 -17.99 -13.97
C ILE A 353 27.49 -16.45 -13.86
N GLY A 354 26.89 -15.92 -12.80
CA GLY A 354 26.83 -14.48 -12.54
C GLY A 354 25.94 -14.13 -11.36
N SER A 355 25.88 -12.84 -11.06
CA SER A 355 25.09 -12.32 -9.94
C SER A 355 24.16 -11.22 -10.41
N LEU A 356 22.90 -11.28 -10.00
CA LEU A 356 21.91 -10.22 -10.17
C LEU A 356 22.05 -9.22 -9.03
N ILE A 357 22.29 -7.97 -9.42
CA ILE A 357 22.53 -6.84 -8.53
C ILE A 357 21.41 -5.83 -8.71
N LEU A 358 20.80 -5.40 -7.60
CA LEU A 358 19.82 -4.32 -7.58
C LEU A 358 20.47 -3.03 -7.05
N PRO A 359 20.11 -1.86 -7.60
CA PRO A 359 20.73 -0.58 -7.23
C PRO A 359 20.41 -0.13 -5.79
N GLU A 360 19.45 -0.76 -5.13
CA GLU A 360 18.92 -0.34 -3.82
C GLU A 360 19.70 -0.94 -2.63
N PHE A 361 20.49 -1.99 -2.86
CA PHE A 361 21.23 -2.66 -1.79
C PHE A 361 22.69 -2.17 -1.76
N PRO A 362 23.20 -1.71 -0.61
CA PRO A 362 24.59 -1.31 -0.50
C PRO A 362 25.51 -2.53 -0.66
N PHE A 363 26.58 -2.37 -1.43
CA PHE A 363 27.60 -3.42 -1.63
C PHE A 363 28.56 -3.57 -0.43
N SER A 364 28.46 -2.68 0.55
CA SER A 364 29.26 -2.73 1.77
C SER A 364 28.89 -3.98 2.58
N GLY A 365 29.87 -4.87 2.79
CA GLY A 365 29.69 -6.12 3.54
C GLY A 365 29.61 -7.39 2.69
N ASN A 366 29.61 -7.29 1.35
CA ASN A 366 29.66 -8.47 0.49
C ASN A 366 31.07 -9.06 0.46
N SER A 367 31.15 -10.37 0.61
CA SER A 367 32.40 -11.15 0.56
C SER A 367 32.92 -11.27 -0.87
N VAL A 368 34.24 -11.46 -1.04
CA VAL A 368 34.85 -11.70 -2.36
C VAL A 368 34.44 -13.06 -2.93
N GLU A 369 34.22 -14.04 -2.05
CA GLU A 369 33.63 -15.34 -2.35
C GLU A 369 32.17 -15.37 -1.89
N PRO A 370 31.24 -15.99 -2.63
CA PRO A 370 29.82 -15.96 -2.31
C PRO A 370 29.53 -16.54 -0.92
N SER A 371 29.14 -15.67 0.03
CA SER A 371 28.79 -16.05 1.40
C SER A 371 27.27 -16.06 1.59
N LEU A 372 26.77 -16.78 2.60
CA LEU A 372 25.34 -16.79 2.97
C LEU A 372 24.85 -15.43 3.51
N GLY A 373 25.77 -14.55 3.91
CA GLY A 373 25.46 -13.20 4.42
C GLY A 373 25.50 -12.10 3.36
N ASP A 374 25.83 -12.41 2.12
CA ASP A 374 25.94 -11.39 1.06
C ASP A 374 24.55 -10.89 0.61
N ASN A 375 24.45 -9.59 0.36
CA ASN A 375 23.24 -8.97 -0.19
C ASN A 375 23.21 -9.11 -1.73
N SER A 376 23.25 -10.34 -2.22
CA SER A 376 23.35 -10.62 -3.66
C SER A 376 22.38 -11.72 -4.12
N CYS A 377 22.10 -11.76 -5.41
CA CYS A 377 21.37 -12.87 -6.03
C CYS A 377 22.34 -13.62 -6.94
N ASN A 378 22.81 -14.80 -6.51
CA ASN A 378 23.83 -15.54 -7.23
C ASN A 378 23.21 -16.65 -8.08
N ILE A 379 23.59 -16.70 -9.35
CA ILE A 379 23.10 -17.66 -10.33
C ILE A 379 24.19 -18.68 -10.64
N TYR A 380 23.92 -19.94 -10.36
CA TYR A 380 24.82 -21.06 -10.56
C TYR A 380 24.31 -22.00 -11.65
N ALA A 381 25.22 -22.61 -12.41
CA ALA A 381 24.97 -23.77 -13.26
C ALA A 381 25.42 -25.04 -12.53
N LEU A 382 24.55 -26.02 -12.52
CA LEU A 382 24.85 -27.39 -12.15
C LEU A 382 24.91 -28.22 -13.44
N ASN A 383 26.12 -28.66 -13.80
CA ASN A 383 26.31 -29.57 -14.93
C ASN A 383 26.12 -31.00 -14.43
N HIS A 384 24.87 -31.46 -14.44
CA HIS A 384 24.52 -32.82 -14.05
C HIS A 384 23.80 -33.51 -15.21
N SER A 385 24.33 -34.64 -15.68
CA SER A 385 23.68 -35.57 -16.63
C SER A 385 22.95 -34.91 -17.82
N ASP A 386 23.63 -34.53 -18.90
CA ASP A 386 23.11 -33.96 -20.18
C ASP A 386 22.06 -32.83 -20.12
N LYS A 387 21.68 -32.37 -18.92
CA LYS A 387 20.61 -31.40 -18.66
C LYS A 387 21.19 -30.24 -17.87
N LEU A 388 21.08 -29.04 -18.44
CA LEU A 388 21.47 -27.83 -17.74
C LEU A 388 20.43 -27.52 -16.65
N ILE A 389 20.87 -27.55 -15.38
CA ILE A 389 20.08 -27.09 -14.24
C ILE A 389 20.69 -25.78 -13.74
N MET A 390 19.86 -24.75 -13.57
CA MET A 390 20.29 -23.45 -13.04
C MET A 390 19.71 -23.23 -11.65
N ILE A 391 20.51 -22.66 -10.76
CA ILE A 391 20.12 -22.36 -9.38
C ILE A 391 20.31 -20.86 -9.14
N ALA A 392 19.23 -20.15 -8.80
CA ALA A 392 19.28 -18.76 -8.38
C ALA A 392 19.06 -18.67 -6.87
N LEU A 393 20.09 -18.21 -6.14
CA LEU A 393 20.03 -17.99 -4.69
C LEU A 393 19.76 -16.51 -4.42
N VAL A 394 18.57 -16.18 -3.95
CA VAL A 394 18.15 -14.80 -3.65
C VAL A 394 18.34 -14.55 -2.15
N GLN A 395 19.44 -13.89 -1.77
CA GLN A 395 19.83 -13.76 -0.35
C GLN A 395 19.25 -12.50 0.33
N TYR A 396 18.76 -11.52 -0.45
CA TYR A 396 18.15 -10.29 0.05
C TYR A 396 16.61 -10.32 -0.03
N SER A 397 15.94 -9.56 0.85
CA SER A 397 14.49 -9.41 0.80
C SER A 397 14.07 -8.49 -0.34
N VAL A 398 13.37 -9.01 -1.34
CA VAL A 398 12.85 -8.19 -2.46
C VAL A 398 11.51 -7.55 -2.07
N THR A 399 11.40 -6.23 -2.21
CA THR A 399 10.14 -5.52 -1.97
C THR A 399 9.07 -5.94 -2.98
N ALA A 400 7.79 -5.84 -2.60
CA ALA A 400 6.68 -6.20 -3.48
C ALA A 400 6.67 -5.39 -4.79
N GLU A 401 7.13 -4.14 -4.75
CA GLU A 401 7.21 -3.21 -5.87
C GLU A 401 8.23 -3.65 -6.94
N ARG A 402 9.32 -4.31 -6.53
CA ARG A 402 10.39 -4.80 -7.42
C ARG A 402 10.27 -6.27 -7.79
N SER A 403 9.45 -7.03 -7.06
CA SER A 403 9.26 -8.47 -7.24
C SER A 403 8.95 -8.85 -8.69
N HIS A 404 8.09 -8.08 -9.38
CA HIS A 404 7.77 -8.32 -10.78
C HIS A 404 8.98 -8.07 -11.72
N ALA A 405 9.75 -7.01 -11.48
CA ALA A 405 10.93 -6.70 -12.28
C ALA A 405 12.01 -7.78 -12.13
N VAL A 406 12.27 -8.23 -10.90
CA VAL A 406 13.21 -9.32 -10.61
C VAL A 406 12.72 -10.64 -11.24
N ALA A 407 11.43 -10.95 -11.13
CA ALA A 407 10.86 -12.14 -11.78
C ALA A 407 11.02 -12.11 -13.31
N LYS A 408 10.85 -10.95 -13.94
CA LYS A 408 11.05 -10.78 -15.38
C LYS A 408 12.52 -10.91 -15.80
N LEU A 409 13.47 -10.57 -14.92
CA LEU A 409 14.90 -10.75 -15.16
C LEU A 409 15.32 -12.23 -15.04
N LEU A 410 14.82 -12.93 -14.01
CA LEU A 410 15.10 -14.35 -13.79
C LEU A 410 14.37 -15.28 -14.79
N ILE A 411 13.17 -14.88 -15.23
CA ILE A 411 12.33 -15.63 -16.17
C ILE A 411 11.95 -14.68 -17.32
N GLY A 412 12.90 -14.52 -18.24
CA GLY A 412 12.94 -13.42 -19.20
C GLY A 412 13.44 -13.82 -20.57
N GLU A 413 14.10 -12.89 -21.26
CA GLU A 413 14.70 -13.14 -22.58
C GLU A 413 16.07 -13.84 -22.48
N GLN A 414 16.76 -13.69 -21.35
CA GLN A 414 18.11 -14.23 -21.15
C GLN A 414 18.09 -15.66 -20.59
N ILE A 415 17.11 -15.99 -19.75
CA ILE A 415 16.94 -17.30 -19.13
C ILE A 415 15.52 -17.76 -19.43
N ILE A 416 15.40 -18.79 -20.27
CA ILE A 416 14.14 -19.37 -20.73
C ILE A 416 14.09 -20.83 -20.25
N PRO A 417 13.64 -21.08 -19.01
CA PRO A 417 13.59 -22.43 -18.45
C PRO A 417 12.40 -23.23 -19.00
N GLU A 418 12.57 -24.54 -19.19
CA GLU A 418 11.44 -25.44 -19.49
C GLU A 418 10.54 -25.65 -18.26
N ARG A 419 11.15 -25.70 -17.07
CA ARG A 419 10.47 -25.87 -15.79
C ARG A 419 11.13 -25.02 -14.70
N VAL A 420 10.32 -24.52 -13.76
CA VAL A 420 10.79 -23.67 -12.64
C VAL A 420 10.33 -24.26 -11.31
N LEU A 421 11.24 -24.36 -10.35
CA LEU A 421 10.98 -24.70 -8.96
C LEU A 421 11.32 -23.51 -8.07
N ILE A 422 10.36 -23.02 -7.30
CA ILE A 422 10.52 -21.88 -6.39
C ILE A 422 10.46 -22.43 -4.96
N LEU A 423 11.49 -22.18 -4.16
CA LEU A 423 11.58 -22.61 -2.76
C LEU A 423 11.44 -21.37 -1.86
N ASP A 424 10.28 -21.26 -1.21
CA ASP A 424 9.99 -20.19 -0.27
C ASP A 424 9.47 -20.73 1.07
N SER A 425 9.24 -19.83 2.01
CA SER A 425 8.72 -20.12 3.34
C SER A 425 7.51 -19.25 3.65
N VAL A 426 6.50 -19.84 4.28
CA VAL A 426 5.26 -19.12 4.61
C VAL A 426 5.54 -18.22 5.82
N GLN A 427 5.04 -16.99 5.79
CA GLN A 427 4.94 -16.18 7.01
C GLN A 427 3.61 -16.48 7.71
N SER A 428 3.58 -16.56 9.05
CA SER A 428 2.37 -16.91 9.82
C SER A 428 1.15 -16.05 9.46
N ARG A 429 1.37 -14.78 9.11
CA ARG A 429 0.33 -13.82 8.68
C ARG A 429 -0.38 -14.19 7.37
N ASN A 430 0.24 -15.03 6.54
CA ASN A 430 -0.18 -15.35 5.18
C ASN A 430 -0.89 -16.72 5.06
N PHE A 431 -0.92 -17.48 6.16
CA PHE A 431 -1.58 -18.79 6.22
C PHE A 431 -2.93 -18.72 6.93
N ARG A 432 -3.96 -19.33 6.33
CA ARG A 432 -5.29 -19.47 6.89
C ARG A 432 -5.33 -20.67 7.84
N GLY A 433 -4.98 -20.43 9.11
CA GLY A 433 -4.98 -21.44 10.19
C GLY A 433 -4.16 -20.96 11.39
N LYS A 434 -4.11 -21.76 12.47
CA LYS A 434 -3.06 -21.60 13.49
C LYS A 434 -1.92 -22.52 13.08
N LEU A 435 -0.76 -21.94 12.76
CA LEU A 435 0.47 -22.69 12.57
C LEU A 435 1.24 -22.65 13.89
N SER A 436 1.43 -23.81 14.53
CA SER A 436 2.33 -23.88 15.68
C SER A 436 3.78 -23.72 15.19
N PRO A 437 4.67 -23.06 15.95
CA PRO A 437 6.11 -23.07 15.66
C PRO A 437 6.71 -24.49 15.63
N ASP A 438 6.09 -25.42 16.34
CA ASP A 438 6.54 -26.82 16.46
C ASP A 438 6.04 -27.71 15.30
N ASP A 439 5.07 -27.24 14.52
CA ASP A 439 4.55 -27.99 13.38
C ASP A 439 5.49 -27.81 12.19
N VAL A 440 5.94 -28.91 11.60
CA VAL A 440 6.74 -28.90 10.36
C VAL A 440 5.85 -29.39 9.23
N PHE A 441 5.60 -28.53 8.25
CA PHE A 441 4.87 -28.94 7.05
C PHE A 441 5.35 -28.20 5.82
N ALA A 442 5.09 -28.80 4.67
CA ALA A 442 5.37 -28.23 3.37
C ALA A 442 4.17 -28.42 2.45
N VAL A 443 3.91 -27.40 1.65
CA VAL A 443 2.77 -27.31 0.74
C VAL A 443 3.22 -26.81 -0.61
N LYS A 444 2.47 -27.16 -1.66
CA LYS A 444 2.79 -26.79 -3.04
C LYS A 444 1.71 -25.98 -3.73
N LEU A 445 2.15 -25.13 -4.66
CA LEU A 445 1.35 -24.39 -5.62
C LEU A 445 1.93 -24.62 -7.01
N GLU A 446 1.08 -24.88 -7.99
CA GLU A 446 1.52 -25.23 -9.35
C GLU A 446 0.82 -24.35 -10.38
N THR A 447 1.52 -24.06 -11.48
CA THR A 447 0.91 -23.44 -12.67
C THR A 447 -0.09 -24.39 -13.32
N SER A 448 -1.04 -23.84 -14.08
CA SER A 448 -2.05 -24.67 -14.75
C SER A 448 -1.44 -25.66 -15.73
N LEU A 449 -0.29 -25.32 -16.31
CA LEU A 449 0.42 -26.18 -17.26
C LEU A 449 1.07 -27.38 -16.56
N GLU A 450 1.68 -27.18 -15.39
CA GLU A 450 2.27 -28.27 -14.61
C GLU A 450 1.16 -29.22 -14.10
N ARG A 451 0.03 -28.67 -13.64
CA ARG A 451 -1.13 -29.44 -13.19
C ARG A 451 -1.79 -30.27 -14.31
N ARG A 452 -1.84 -29.75 -15.53
CA ARG A 452 -2.32 -30.53 -16.69
C ARG A 452 -1.33 -31.61 -17.10
N SER A 453 -0.02 -31.34 -16.96
CA SER A 453 1.02 -32.31 -17.29
C SER A 453 0.97 -33.54 -16.36
N SER A 454 0.58 -33.37 -15.09
CA SER A 454 0.38 -34.50 -14.17
C SER A 454 -0.81 -35.37 -14.55
N ASP A 455 -1.88 -34.78 -15.08
CA ASP A 455 -3.08 -35.51 -15.51
C ASP A 455 -2.81 -36.35 -16.78
N THR A 456 -1.85 -35.94 -17.61
CA THR A 456 -1.48 -36.61 -18.88
C THR A 456 -0.39 -37.68 -18.74
N GLY A 457 -0.06 -38.12 -17.50
CA GLY A 457 0.88 -39.22 -17.26
C GLY A 457 2.36 -38.84 -17.15
N TYR A 458 2.72 -37.55 -17.19
CA TYR A 458 4.06 -37.09 -16.82
C TYR A 458 4.16 -36.91 -15.31
N SER A 459 5.24 -37.40 -14.69
CA SER A 459 5.40 -37.29 -13.23
C SER A 459 5.55 -35.82 -12.80
N PRO A 460 4.81 -35.38 -11.76
CA PRO A 460 4.99 -34.05 -11.17
C PRO A 460 6.41 -33.92 -10.62
N LEU A 461 6.96 -32.70 -10.64
CA LEU A 461 8.32 -32.43 -10.16
C LEU A 461 8.52 -32.78 -8.68
N ILE A 462 7.49 -32.61 -7.84
CA ILE A 462 7.53 -32.99 -6.41
C ILE A 462 6.31 -33.84 -6.07
N LYS A 463 6.55 -35.00 -5.46
CA LYS A 463 5.51 -35.98 -5.11
C LYS A 463 5.19 -35.95 -3.61
N GLY A 464 3.93 -36.23 -3.27
CA GLY A 464 3.51 -36.44 -1.87
C GLY A 464 3.39 -35.19 -1.00
N LEU A 465 3.18 -34.01 -1.61
CA LEU A 465 2.89 -32.76 -0.88
C LEU A 465 1.47 -32.31 -1.12
N ASP A 466 0.86 -31.77 -0.07
CA ASP A 466 -0.48 -31.18 -0.12
C ASP A 466 -0.50 -29.85 -0.87
N TYR A 467 -1.62 -29.57 -1.53
CA TYR A 467 -1.82 -28.29 -2.17
C TYR A 467 -2.04 -27.18 -1.15
N PHE A 468 -1.53 -25.98 -1.47
CA PHE A 468 -1.68 -24.81 -0.63
C PHE A 468 -3.17 -24.51 -0.35
N PRO A 469 -3.57 -24.32 0.91
CA PRO A 469 -4.98 -24.31 1.27
C PRO A 469 -5.73 -23.09 0.73
N SER A 470 -6.98 -23.33 0.32
CA SER A 470 -7.87 -22.30 -0.23
C SER A 470 -8.12 -21.16 0.76
N GLY A 471 -7.70 -19.95 0.38
CA GLY A 471 -7.84 -18.71 1.16
C GLY A 471 -6.59 -18.31 1.95
N SER A 472 -5.49 -19.05 1.85
CA SER A 472 -4.15 -18.56 2.16
C SER A 472 -3.59 -17.78 0.95
N VAL A 473 -2.68 -16.84 1.18
CA VAL A 473 -2.12 -15.97 0.12
C VAL A 473 -0.60 -16.09 0.11
N VAL A 474 -0.01 -16.21 -1.09
CA VAL A 474 1.43 -16.04 -1.29
C VAL A 474 1.66 -14.63 -1.83
N GLU A 475 2.61 -13.89 -1.27
CA GLU A 475 2.96 -12.52 -1.66
C GLU A 475 4.46 -12.42 -2.05
N GLY A 476 4.87 -11.27 -2.58
CA GLY A 476 6.28 -10.98 -2.88
C GLY A 476 6.84 -11.67 -4.12
N LEU A 477 8.15 -11.93 -4.12
CA LEU A 477 8.87 -12.45 -5.29
C LEU A 477 8.43 -13.88 -5.67
N ALA A 478 8.10 -14.75 -4.71
CA ALA A 478 7.62 -16.09 -4.99
C ALA A 478 6.31 -16.09 -5.79
N ALA A 479 5.37 -15.22 -5.40
CA ALA A 479 4.12 -15.01 -6.14
C ALA A 479 4.39 -14.44 -7.54
N ALA A 480 5.28 -13.44 -7.64
CA ALA A 480 5.63 -12.81 -8.92
C ALA A 480 6.29 -13.80 -9.90
N LEU A 481 7.20 -14.67 -9.42
CA LEU A 481 7.83 -15.72 -10.22
C LEU A 481 6.80 -16.73 -10.71
N LEU A 482 5.91 -17.21 -9.84
CA LEU A 482 4.88 -18.17 -10.24
C LEU A 482 3.89 -17.55 -11.24
N SER A 483 3.49 -16.29 -11.05
CA SER A 483 2.69 -15.54 -12.02
C SER A 483 3.40 -15.38 -13.35
N GLN A 484 4.71 -15.09 -13.35
CA GLN A 484 5.50 -14.98 -14.56
C GLN A 484 5.59 -16.31 -15.34
N CYS A 485 5.74 -17.44 -14.64
CA CYS A 485 5.64 -18.76 -15.24
C CYS A 485 4.26 -18.99 -15.90
N GLN A 486 3.18 -18.62 -15.20
CA GLN A 486 1.83 -18.75 -15.71
C GLN A 486 1.61 -17.92 -16.99
N LEU A 487 2.07 -16.66 -17.01
CA LEU A 487 1.96 -15.76 -18.16
C LEU A 487 2.77 -16.25 -19.37
N LYS A 488 3.98 -16.77 -19.14
CA LYS A 488 4.85 -17.31 -20.20
C LYS A 488 4.53 -18.76 -20.58
N LYS A 489 3.49 -19.37 -19.99
CA LYS A 489 3.13 -20.78 -20.20
C LYS A 489 4.32 -21.73 -19.91
N ILE A 490 5.03 -21.48 -18.83
CA ILE A 490 6.13 -22.32 -18.33
C ILE A 490 5.60 -23.20 -17.18
N LYS A 491 6.11 -24.43 -17.10
CA LYS A 491 5.82 -25.36 -16.00
C LYS A 491 6.45 -24.84 -14.71
N GLY A 492 5.65 -24.47 -13.72
CA GLY A 492 6.12 -23.84 -12.49
C GLY A 492 5.56 -24.51 -11.25
N THR A 493 6.42 -24.81 -10.28
CA THR A 493 6.04 -25.32 -8.96
C THR A 493 6.63 -24.42 -7.90
N LEU A 494 5.78 -23.89 -7.03
CA LEU A 494 6.14 -23.17 -5.82
C LEU A 494 5.99 -24.11 -4.63
N PHE A 495 7.09 -24.34 -3.94
CA PHE A 495 7.17 -25.09 -2.69
C PHE A 495 7.26 -24.08 -1.54
N VAL A 496 6.35 -24.21 -0.58
CA VAL A 496 6.32 -23.34 0.59
C VAL A 496 6.43 -24.16 1.87
N SER A 497 7.40 -23.80 2.70
CA SER A 497 7.74 -24.49 3.94
C SER A 497 7.40 -23.67 5.19
N TRP A 498 7.17 -24.36 6.30
CA TRP A 498 6.98 -23.77 7.63
C TRP A 498 7.66 -24.66 8.68
N PRO A 499 8.27 -24.08 9.74
CA PRO A 499 8.50 -22.66 10.02
C PRO A 499 9.54 -21.97 9.11
N HIS A 500 9.64 -20.64 9.20
CA HIS A 500 10.62 -19.85 8.41
C HIS A 500 12.07 -20.22 8.73
N PHE A 501 12.34 -20.63 9.98
CA PHE A 501 13.61 -21.14 10.45
C PHE A 501 13.40 -22.47 11.17
N GLY A 502 14.26 -23.46 10.91
CA GLY A 502 14.20 -24.74 11.62
C GLY A 502 15.00 -25.83 10.93
N VAL A 503 15.72 -26.63 11.73
CA VAL A 503 16.55 -27.75 11.26
C VAL A 503 15.68 -28.84 10.61
N SER A 504 14.51 -29.12 11.19
CA SER A 504 13.55 -30.09 10.67
C SER A 504 13.06 -29.76 9.24
N VAL A 505 12.98 -28.46 8.90
CA VAL A 505 12.59 -28.00 7.56
C VAL A 505 13.71 -28.22 6.55
N ILE A 506 14.98 -28.10 6.96
CA ILE A 506 16.13 -28.40 6.11
C ILE A 506 16.13 -29.88 5.74
N SER A 507 15.93 -30.77 6.71
CA SER A 507 15.86 -32.22 6.46
C SER A 507 14.72 -32.57 5.50
N LEU A 508 13.56 -31.92 5.64
CA LEU A 508 12.42 -32.07 4.72
C LEU A 508 12.77 -31.59 3.29
N ILE A 509 13.34 -30.39 3.15
CA ILE A 509 13.72 -29.85 1.84
C ILE A 509 14.81 -30.71 1.20
N LYS A 510 15.80 -31.13 1.97
CA LYS A 510 16.91 -31.99 1.53
C LYS A 510 16.39 -33.33 1.03
N SER A 511 15.56 -34.01 1.82
CA SER A 511 15.00 -35.31 1.43
C SER A 511 14.13 -35.20 0.17
N LEU A 512 13.31 -34.16 0.04
CA LEU A 512 12.50 -33.92 -1.15
C LEU A 512 13.33 -33.60 -2.40
N LEU A 513 14.32 -32.71 -2.27
CA LEU A 513 15.17 -32.33 -3.40
C LEU A 513 16.07 -33.48 -3.84
N LEU A 514 16.65 -34.26 -2.93
CA LEU A 514 17.48 -35.42 -3.28
C LEU A 514 16.64 -36.54 -3.91
N ARG A 515 15.41 -36.75 -3.43
CA ARG A 515 14.51 -37.78 -3.95
C ARG A 515 13.92 -37.43 -5.31
N ASP A 516 13.44 -36.20 -5.48
CA ASP A 516 12.60 -35.82 -6.62
C ASP A 516 13.33 -34.96 -7.68
N VAL A 517 14.44 -34.28 -7.32
CA VAL A 517 15.16 -33.32 -8.20
C VAL A 517 16.60 -33.73 -8.50
N PHE A 518 17.35 -34.21 -7.51
CA PHE A 518 18.78 -34.51 -7.56
C PHE A 518 19.05 -35.98 -7.27
N THR A 519 18.41 -36.88 -8.01
CA THR A 519 18.59 -38.33 -7.85
C THR A 519 20.06 -38.71 -8.06
N GLY A 520 20.78 -39.06 -6.99
CA GLY A 520 22.15 -39.61 -7.05
C GLY A 520 23.28 -38.69 -6.55
N ILE A 521 23.01 -37.51 -5.98
CA ILE A 521 24.05 -36.62 -5.44
C ILE A 521 24.40 -36.96 -3.98
N SER A 522 25.68 -37.16 -3.68
CA SER A 522 26.20 -37.23 -2.31
C SER A 522 26.32 -35.81 -1.71
N THR A 523 25.84 -35.64 -0.48
CA THR A 523 25.95 -34.37 0.28
C THR A 523 26.91 -34.56 1.45
N SER A 524 27.49 -33.46 1.96
CA SER A 524 28.32 -33.47 3.16
C SER A 524 27.55 -33.98 4.39
N SER A 525 28.28 -34.39 5.43
CA SER A 525 27.76 -34.99 6.66
C SER A 525 26.59 -34.18 7.26
N ASP A 526 25.50 -34.85 7.64
CA ASP A 526 24.29 -34.20 8.18
C ASP A 526 24.57 -33.37 9.44
N VAL A 527 25.53 -33.82 10.27
CA VAL A 527 25.80 -33.23 11.59
C VAL A 527 26.51 -31.87 11.50
N ASP A 528 27.37 -31.65 10.50
CA ASP A 528 28.08 -30.37 10.36
C ASP A 528 27.15 -29.29 9.79
N LEU A 529 26.28 -29.67 8.84
CA LEU A 529 25.31 -28.78 8.21
C LEU A 529 24.27 -28.24 9.21
N GLU A 530 23.77 -29.08 10.12
CA GLU A 530 22.79 -28.67 11.13
C GLU A 530 23.39 -27.74 12.19
N ASN A 531 24.62 -28.04 12.64
CA ASN A 531 25.32 -27.22 13.63
C ASN A 531 25.70 -25.84 13.10
N GLU A 532 26.11 -25.74 11.84
CA GLU A 532 26.42 -24.46 11.19
C GLU A 532 25.15 -23.62 10.96
N TYR A 533 24.05 -24.26 10.54
CA TYR A 533 22.77 -23.58 10.39
C TYR A 533 22.27 -23.00 11.73
N LEU A 534 22.35 -23.77 12.82
CA LEU A 534 21.95 -23.30 14.16
C LEU A 534 22.77 -22.09 14.62
N ARG A 535 24.06 -22.01 14.28
CA ARG A 535 24.89 -20.81 14.53
C ARG A 535 24.44 -19.62 13.68
N PHE A 536 24.14 -19.86 12.40
CA PHE A 536 23.67 -18.82 11.49
C PHE A 536 22.31 -18.24 11.90
N THR A 537 21.35 -19.10 12.29
CA THR A 537 20.02 -18.65 12.75
C THR A 537 20.12 -17.83 14.03
N ARG A 538 20.93 -18.28 15.01
CA ARG A 538 21.17 -17.53 16.26
C ARG A 538 21.80 -16.15 16.02
N SER A 539 22.68 -16.03 15.03
CA SER A 539 23.28 -14.74 14.66
C SER A 539 22.25 -13.79 14.04
N LYS A 540 21.38 -14.32 13.17
CA LYS A 540 20.35 -13.54 12.46
C LYS A 540 19.21 -13.08 13.37
N ASP A 541 18.72 -13.92 14.27
CA ASP A 541 17.72 -13.55 15.30
C ASP A 541 18.23 -12.45 16.24
N ARG A 542 19.54 -12.43 16.50
CA ARG A 542 20.19 -11.40 17.33
C ARG A 542 20.24 -10.05 16.60
N LEU A 543 20.54 -10.07 15.30
CA LEU A 543 20.57 -8.87 14.46
C LEU A 543 19.17 -8.28 14.22
N ASP A 544 18.16 -9.14 14.01
CA ASP A 544 16.77 -8.72 13.84
C ASP A 544 16.18 -8.20 15.17
N SER A 545 16.65 -8.66 16.34
CA SER A 545 16.21 -8.11 17.64
C SER A 545 16.78 -6.72 17.93
N GLU A 546 18.02 -6.42 17.54
CA GLU A 546 18.65 -5.11 17.76
C GLU A 546 18.11 -4.00 16.83
N LEU A 547 17.49 -4.35 15.69
CA LEU A 547 16.85 -3.41 14.77
C LEU A 547 15.41 -3.03 15.15
N TYR A 548 14.82 -3.71 16.14
CA TYR A 548 13.45 -3.47 16.64
C TYR A 548 13.39 -2.95 18.08
N THR A 549 14.55 -2.67 18.70
CA THR A 549 14.70 -1.79 19.88
C THR A 549 15.13 -0.40 19.44
#